data_AF-A0A528INF6-F1
#
_entry.id   AF-A0A528INF6-F1
#
_cell.length_a   1.000
_cell.length_b   1.000
_cell.length_c   1.000
_cell.angle_alpha   90.00
_cell.angle_beta   90.00
_cell.angle_gamma   90.00
#
_symmetry.space_group_name_H-M   'P 1'
#
loop_
_entity.id
_entity.type
_entity.pdbx_description
1 polymer ?
#
loop_
_entity_poly.entity_id
_entity_poly.type
_entity_poly.pdbx_seq_one_letter_code
_entity_poly.pdbx_strand_id
1 'polypeptide(L)' 'FAECTGDRQWIHVDPERAKRQSPFRATIAHGYLTLSIIGALALDMGIVPENTQAVFNYGFDKVRFLAPVRAGARIR' A
#
# COMPACT_ATOMS: atom_id res chain seq x y z
N PHE A 1 9.23 1.97 0.55
CA PHE A 1 8.28 2.02 1.69
C PHE A 1 8.93 1.57 2.99
N ALA A 2 9.45 0.33 3.09
CA ALA A 2 10.14 -0.16 4.30
C ALA A 2 11.25 0.77 4.83
N GLU A 3 12.04 1.37 3.93
CA GLU A 3 13.06 2.37 4.30
C GLU A 3 12.46 3.66 4.83
N CYS A 4 11.39 4.14 4.20
CA CYS A 4 10.71 5.37 4.57
C CYS A 4 10.00 5.27 5.93
N THR A 5 9.42 4.10 6.24
CA THR A 5 8.62 3.89 7.46
C THR A 5 9.35 3.16 8.57
N GLY A 6 10.50 2.55 8.28
CA GLY A 6 11.21 1.68 9.21
C GLY A 6 10.63 0.27 9.35
N ASP A 7 9.48 -0.03 8.71
CA ASP A 7 8.91 -1.38 8.71
C ASP A 7 9.66 -2.30 7.73
N ARG A 8 10.73 -2.91 8.24
CA ARG A 8 11.58 -3.86 7.51
C ARG A 8 11.22 -5.32 7.80
N GLN A 9 9.97 -5.62 8.18
CA GLN A 9 9.57 -6.99 8.40
C GLN A 9 9.81 -7.84 7.15
N TRP A 10 10.44 -9.01 7.31
CA TRP A 10 10.95 -9.84 6.22
C TRP A 10 9.89 -10.21 5.17
N ILE A 11 8.60 -10.30 5.55
CA ILE A 11 7.50 -10.60 4.62
C ILE A 11 7.34 -9.54 3.52
N HIS A 12 7.89 -8.34 3.70
CA HIS A 12 7.85 -7.24 2.74
C HIS A 12 9.15 -7.07 1.95
N VAL A 13 10.29 -7.49 2.51
CA VAL A 13 11.63 -7.08 2.01
C VAL A 13 12.59 -8.22 1.71
N ASP A 14 12.28 -9.46 2.09
CA ASP A 14 13.15 -10.62 1.88
C ASP A 14 12.46 -11.64 0.96
N PRO A 15 12.65 -11.53 -0.38
CA PRO A 15 12.06 -12.44 -1.36
C PRO A 15 12.44 -13.91 -1.14
N GLU A 16 13.68 -14.17 -0.75
CA GLU A 16 14.21 -15.52 -0.58
C GLU A 16 13.59 -16.21 0.63
N ARG A 17 13.53 -15.53 1.77
CA ARG A 17 12.83 -16.04 2.95
C ARG A 17 11.33 -16.12 2.71
N ALA A 18 10.72 -15.15 2.04
CA ALA A 18 9.30 -15.17 1.66
C ALA A 18 8.95 -16.39 0.82
N LYS A 19 9.75 -16.73 -0.19
CA LYS A 19 9.56 -17.93 -0.99
C LYS A 19 9.57 -19.22 -0.15
N ARG A 20 10.46 -19.31 0.85
CA ARG A 20 10.59 -20.50 1.72
C ARG A 20 9.53 -20.59 2.82
N GLN A 21 9.26 -19.48 3.51
CA GLN A 21 8.53 -19.46 4.79
C GLN A 21 7.16 -18.77 4.73
N SER A 22 6.91 -17.88 3.78
CA SER A 22 5.62 -17.17 3.69
C SER A 22 4.54 -18.10 3.13
N PRO A 23 3.30 -18.07 3.67
CA PRO A 23 2.17 -18.78 3.08
C PRO A 23 1.86 -18.30 1.66
N PHE A 24 2.31 -17.09 1.30
CA PHE A 24 2.10 -16.50 -0.02
C PHE A 24 3.20 -16.84 -1.03
N ARG A 25 4.29 -17.49 -0.59
CA ARG A 25 5.47 -17.86 -1.40
C ARG A 25 6.12 -16.69 -2.16
N ALA A 26 5.84 -15.47 -1.72
CA ALA A 26 6.32 -14.22 -2.27
C ALA A 26 6.27 -13.14 -1.18
N THR A 27 7.01 -12.05 -1.37
CA THR A 27 6.82 -10.85 -0.55
C THR A 27 5.44 -10.25 -0.83
N ILE A 28 4.88 -9.61 0.18
CA ILE A 28 3.63 -8.87 0.07
C ILE A 28 3.90 -7.40 0.32
N ALA A 29 3.13 -6.52 -0.31
CA ALA A 29 3.17 -5.10 -0.03
C ALA A 29 2.75 -4.83 1.42
N HIS A 30 3.26 -3.74 2.01
CA HIS A 30 2.76 -3.22 3.26
C HIS A 30 1.28 -2.84 3.10
N GLY A 31 0.46 -3.13 4.13
CA GLY A 31 -0.93 -2.67 4.15
C GLY A 31 -1.00 -1.14 4.01
N TYR A 32 -0.14 -0.42 4.75
CA TYR A 32 -0.07 1.04 4.69
C TYR A 32 0.44 1.59 3.34
N LEU A 33 1.29 0.85 2.63
CA LEU A 33 1.65 1.22 1.26
C LEU A 33 0.41 1.14 0.36
N THR A 34 -0.35 0.04 0.46
CA THR A 34 -1.59 -0.14 -0.31
C THR A 34 -2.60 0.97 0.00
N LEU A 35 -2.76 1.33 1.28
CA LEU A 35 -3.63 2.43 1.70
C LEU A 35 -3.16 3.79 1.15
N SER A 36 -1.85 4.06 1.14
CA SER A 36 -1.31 5.34 0.66
C SER A 36 -1.55 5.60 -0.82
N ILE A 37 -1.77 4.55 -1.62
CA ILE A 37 -1.99 4.66 -3.08
C ILE A 37 -3.35 5.30 -3.39
N ILE A 38 -4.31 5.30 -2.45
CA ILE A 38 -5.61 5.98 -2.61
C ILE A 38 -5.44 7.45 -3.00
N GLY A 39 -4.42 8.14 -2.48
CA GLY A 39 -4.17 9.54 -2.83
C GLY A 39 -3.85 9.73 -4.31
N ALA A 40 -3.02 8.85 -4.89
CA ALA A 40 -2.70 8.90 -6.32
C ALA A 40 -3.93 8.52 -7.18
N LEU A 41 -4.66 7.47 -6.79
CA LEU A 41 -5.87 7.06 -7.51
C LEU A 41 -6.95 8.14 -7.52
N ALA A 42 -7.13 8.87 -6.41
CA ALA A 42 -8.08 9.97 -6.34
C ALA A 42 -7.73 11.11 -7.32
N LEU A 43 -6.44 11.42 -7.47
CA LEU A 43 -5.98 12.42 -8.45
C LEU A 43 -6.25 11.95 -9.88
N ASP A 44 -5.94 10.68 -10.20
CA ASP A 44 -6.17 10.10 -11.52
C ASP A 44 -7.67 10.05 -11.89
N MET A 45 -8.55 9.88 -10.90
CA MET A 45 -10.01 9.89 -11.11
C MET A 45 -10.59 11.29 -11.29
N GLY A 46 -9.81 12.37 -11.06
CA GLY A 46 -10.29 13.75 -11.24
C GLY A 46 -11.41 14.14 -10.27
N ILE A 47 -11.48 13.52 -9.09
CA ILE A 47 -12.53 13.81 -8.10
C ILE A 47 -12.30 15.12 -7.34
N VAL A 48 -11.15 15.76 -7.56
CA VAL A 48 -10.79 17.02 -6.90
C VAL A 48 -11.46 18.19 -7.64
N PRO A 49 -12.27 19.01 -6.95
CA PRO A 49 -12.96 20.15 -7.58
C PRO A 49 -12.00 21.14 -8.24
N GLU A 50 -12.47 21.78 -9.32
CA GLU A 50 -11.76 22.89 -9.95
C GLU A 50 -11.45 24.00 -8.94
N ASN A 51 -10.27 24.62 -9.06
CA ASN A 51 -9.73 25.65 -8.16
C ASN A 51 -9.34 25.19 -6.75
N THR A 52 -9.29 23.88 -6.46
CA THR A 52 -8.74 23.36 -5.20
C THR A 52 -7.25 23.67 -5.06
N GLN A 53 -6.85 24.33 -3.98
CA GLN A 53 -5.44 24.69 -3.71
C GLN A 53 -4.64 23.55 -3.07
N ALA A 54 -5.28 22.76 -2.20
CA ALA A 54 -4.65 21.64 -1.51
C ALA A 54 -5.71 20.63 -1.06
N VAL A 55 -5.32 19.35 -1.05
CA VAL A 55 -6.13 18.24 -0.53
C VAL A 55 -5.38 17.61 0.62
N PHE A 56 -6.05 17.45 1.76
CA PHE A 56 -5.48 16.86 2.96
C PHE A 56 -6.16 15.55 3.28
N ASN A 57 -5.36 14.54 3.62
CA ASN A 57 -5.89 13.32 4.21
C ASN A 57 -6.14 13.56 5.71
N TYR A 58 -7.40 13.77 6.09
CA TYR A 58 -7.79 14.01 7.48
C TYR A 58 -7.70 12.75 8.34
N GLY A 59 -8.04 11.59 7.78
CA GLY A 59 -8.08 10.33 8.50
C GLY A 59 -9.04 9.34 7.86
N PHE A 60 -9.21 8.20 8.55
CA PHE A 60 -10.08 7.12 8.12
C PHE A 60 -10.93 6.63 9.30
N ASP A 61 -12.22 6.40 9.08
CA ASP A 61 -13.08 5.83 10.13
C ASP A 61 -12.74 4.36 10.40
N LYS A 62 -12.69 3.54 9.35
CA LYS A 62 -12.43 2.09 9.46
C LYS A 62 -11.67 1.57 8.26
N VAL A 63 -10.45 1.09 8.51
CA VAL A 63 -9.62 0.39 7.52
C VAL A 63 -9.47 -1.08 7.91
N ARG A 64 -9.58 -1.99 6.93
CA ARG A 64 -9.34 -3.43 7.09
C ARG A 64 -8.59 -3.96 5.88
N PHE A 65 -7.53 -4.72 6.11
CA PHE A 65 -6.76 -5.39 5.07
C PHE A 65 -7.22 -6.84 4.98
N LEU A 66 -8.17 -7.12 4.07
CA LEU A 66 -8.83 -8.42 3.97
C LEU A 66 -7.94 -9.50 3.34
N ALA A 67 -7.17 -9.12 2.33
CA ALA A 67 -6.25 -9.98 1.62
C ALA A 67 -4.91 -9.25 1.39
N PRO A 68 -3.78 -9.98 1.44
CA PRO A 68 -2.49 -9.39 1.16
C PRO A 68 -2.31 -9.13 -0.33
N VAL A 69 -1.63 -8.03 -0.66
CA VAL A 69 -1.23 -7.72 -2.04
C VAL A 69 0.16 -8.30 -2.26
N ARG A 70 0.31 -9.26 -3.18
CA ARG A 70 1.64 -9.80 -3.55
C ARG A 70 2.47 -8.72 -4.25
N ALA A 71 3.77 -8.68 -3.98
CA ALA A 71 4.66 -7.78 -4.69
C ALA A 71 4.59 -8.01 -6.22
N GLY A 72 4.52 -6.93 -6.99
CA GLY A 72 4.34 -6.96 -8.44
C GLY A 72 2.90 -7.17 -8.93
N ALA A 73 1.93 -7.42 -8.03
CA ALA A 73 0.53 -7.48 -8.41
C ALA A 73 0.01 -6.09 -8.81
N ARG A 74 -0.87 -6.05 -9.81
CA ARG A 74 -1.61 -4.84 -10.17
C ARG A 74 -2.75 -4.62 -9.17
N ILE A 75 -2.89 -3.38 -8.70
CA ILE A 75 -4.04 -2.89 -7.94
C ILE A 75 -4.78 -1.84 -8.77
N ARG A 76 -6.08 -1.65 -8.51
CA ARG A 76 -6.98 -0.72 -9.19
C ARG A 76 -8.07 -0.28 -8.24
#